data_AF-A0A7J0GU96-F1
#
_entry.id   AF-A0A7J0GU96-F1
#
_cell.length_a   1.000
_cell.length_b   1.000
_cell.length_c   1.000
_cell.angle_alpha   90.00
_cell.angle_beta   90.00
_cell.angle_gamma   90.00
#
_symmetry.space_group_name_H-M   'P 1'
#
loop_
_entity.id
_entity.type
_entity.pdbx_description
1 polymer ?
#
loop_
_entity_poly.entity_id
_entity_poly.type
_entity_poly.pdbx_seq_one_letter_code
_entity_poly.pdbx_strand_id
1 'polypeptide(L)'
;MACFSATQLYSLSWTLSAKPRPLNPNPNSSLFVKCTNRTLSTVPSPIRCPSRASIVSSCVSSEIGIAERASTLRELCEGHVPDHILRRRVFFHFLFPKNNGVEEVGFVAPTDVQREALPVLLSGHDCILHAQTGSGKTLAYLLSMFSVVNTQRSAVQAVIVVPTRELGMQVTKVARVLSAKPAEPGVEACSVMALLDGGMLRRHKSWLKAEPPTVVVATLGSLCQMLEKQILTLESMRVLIIDEVDFIFNSPKQVSSLRKVLMSYSSIKNRQTIFASASIPHHRRFLHDCIQQKWTKADVVHVHVNPVEPMPSRLHHRFLICDKDERPQTLLSLLKSDAPQSAIIFVGEQSEKSKKAGQGPPTTLLIDLLRTSDTMFSYPHLDPYATSCDLSSIGLQEMRQGGSYLLVATDLASRGVDLPETTHIYNFDLPKNAVDYLHRAGRTDHADEEETLLQGINSYRATLSLTALTKNENAECFAEQLADHFKNQPCTNTTGSNTVPGTEPHFSNYTNLLAKCNLNLTTTQDGQILPACVPNLVPNLVLSNFTQSQYSKYLNDTKFTGVGISSENNWIVLVLTANTTGGSFVNDKSAGSVSRLV
;
A
#
# COMPACT_ATOMS: atom_id res chain seq x y z
N MET A 1 30.76 35.24 -21.62
CA MET A 1 29.88 36.15 -20.85
C MET A 1 28.66 36.46 -21.69
N ALA A 2 27.55 35.76 -21.46
CA ALA A 2 26.20 36.17 -21.83
C ALA A 2 25.20 35.28 -21.08
N CYS A 3 24.41 35.93 -20.22
CA CYS A 3 23.24 35.53 -19.44
C CYS A 3 22.72 34.07 -19.48
N PHE A 4 22.92 33.36 -18.36
CA PHE A 4 21.97 32.34 -17.92
C PHE A 4 20.76 33.03 -17.27
N SER A 5 19.59 32.82 -17.84
CA SER A 5 18.31 33.21 -17.25
C SER A 5 18.09 32.41 -15.96
N ALA A 6 17.79 33.11 -14.86
CA ALA A 6 17.59 32.52 -13.54
C ALA A 6 16.34 31.63 -13.51
N THR A 7 16.54 30.32 -13.51
CA THR A 7 15.47 29.35 -13.21
C THR A 7 15.15 29.46 -11.73
N GLN A 8 13.98 29.98 -11.38
CA GLN A 8 13.55 30.10 -9.99
C GLN A 8 13.11 28.73 -9.46
N LEU A 9 13.86 28.23 -8.47
CA LEU A 9 13.48 27.08 -7.64
C LEU A 9 12.50 27.55 -6.56
N TYR A 10 11.31 26.94 -6.52
CA TYR A 10 10.29 27.22 -5.52
C TYR A 10 10.13 26.02 -4.58
N SER A 11 10.24 26.26 -3.26
CA SER A 11 9.91 25.31 -2.21
C SER A 11 8.49 25.56 -1.69
N LEU A 12 7.67 24.51 -1.58
CA LEU A 12 6.35 24.60 -0.95
C LEU A 12 6.46 24.22 0.54
N SER A 13 6.15 25.15 1.44
CA SER A 13 5.87 24.88 2.85
C SER A 13 4.37 24.99 3.10
N TRP A 14 3.72 23.87 3.41
CA TRP A 14 2.31 23.85 3.77
C TRP A 14 2.16 24.10 5.27
N THR A 15 2.09 25.35 5.70
CA THR A 15 1.59 25.71 7.03
C THR A 15 0.12 26.09 6.95
N LEU A 16 -0.76 25.25 7.48
CA LEU A 16 -2.18 25.56 7.66
C LEU A 16 -2.34 26.69 8.68
N SER A 17 -2.45 27.94 8.21
CA SER A 17 -2.91 29.06 9.02
C SER A 17 -4.32 29.46 8.55
N ALA A 18 -5.33 28.81 9.11
CA ALA A 18 -6.72 29.22 8.95
C ALA A 18 -7.00 30.41 9.89
N LYS A 19 -6.90 31.64 9.38
CA LYS A 19 -7.54 32.82 9.99
C LYS A 19 -8.86 33.10 9.27
N PRO A 20 -10.01 33.15 9.98
CA PRO A 20 -11.28 33.51 9.37
C PRO A 20 -11.33 35.03 9.18
N ARG A 21 -11.78 35.51 8.01
CA ARG A 21 -12.22 36.90 7.83
C ARG A 21 -13.68 36.96 7.38
N PRO A 22 -14.45 37.95 7.85
CA PRO A 22 -15.91 37.92 7.86
C PRO A 22 -16.52 38.50 6.58
N LEU A 23 -17.73 38.02 6.27
CA LEU A 23 -18.63 38.52 5.23
C LEU A 23 -19.38 39.77 5.70
N ASN A 24 -19.46 40.80 4.84
CA ASN A 24 -20.56 41.77 4.79
C ASN A 24 -20.57 42.52 3.42
N PRO A 25 -21.66 43.21 3.00
CA PRO A 25 -22.43 42.81 1.83
C PRO A 25 -22.69 43.92 0.78
N ASN A 26 -23.30 43.52 -0.35
CA ASN A 26 -24.11 44.30 -1.32
C ASN A 26 -23.41 45.30 -2.27
N PRO A 27 -24.08 45.77 -3.35
CA PRO A 27 -24.95 45.08 -4.33
C PRO A 27 -24.68 45.55 -5.79
N ASN A 28 -25.38 44.96 -6.78
CA ASN A 28 -25.77 45.49 -8.11
C ASN A 28 -25.44 44.53 -9.26
N SER A 29 -26.45 43.84 -9.78
CA SER A 29 -27.06 44.18 -11.08
C SER A 29 -28.07 43.11 -11.49
N SER A 30 -29.25 43.62 -11.77
CA SER A 30 -30.47 42.96 -12.23
C SER A 30 -30.32 42.33 -13.62
N LEU A 31 -31.00 41.20 -13.84
CA LEU A 31 -31.81 41.04 -15.06
C LEU A 31 -32.99 40.09 -14.79
N PHE A 32 -34.15 40.67 -15.05
CA PHE A 32 -35.52 40.17 -14.89
C PHE A 32 -35.84 39.01 -15.84
N VAL A 33 -36.61 38.03 -15.37
CA VAL A 33 -37.82 37.56 -16.08
C VAL A 33 -38.93 37.33 -15.04
N LYS A 34 -40.04 38.06 -15.23
CA LYS A 34 -41.31 37.99 -14.51
C LYS A 34 -42.13 36.78 -14.97
N CYS A 35 -42.86 36.14 -14.05
CA CYS A 35 -44.32 36.08 -14.15
C CYS A 35 -44.97 35.84 -12.77
N THR A 36 -45.93 36.72 -12.49
CA THR A 36 -46.68 37.03 -11.27
C THR A 36 -47.78 36.02 -10.92
N ASN A 37 -47.86 35.58 -9.65
CA ASN A 37 -48.77 36.00 -8.57
C ASN A 37 -50.29 35.83 -8.80
N ARG A 38 -50.91 34.97 -7.97
CA ARG A 38 -52.25 35.17 -7.39
C ARG A 38 -52.20 34.86 -5.87
N THR A 39 -52.53 35.88 -5.09
CA THR A 39 -52.85 35.93 -3.64
C THR A 39 -54.37 35.70 -3.47
N LEU A 40 -55.02 35.35 -2.34
CA LEU A 40 -54.71 35.30 -0.90
C LEU A 40 -55.83 34.52 -0.13
N SER A 41 -55.51 34.11 1.12
CA SER A 41 -56.39 33.70 2.26
C SER A 41 -57.12 32.35 2.15
N THR A 42 -57.08 31.43 3.12
CA THR A 42 -57.30 31.54 4.58
C THR A 42 -56.59 30.38 5.34
N VAL A 43 -56.25 30.62 6.63
CA VAL A 43 -55.55 29.71 7.57
C VAL A 43 -56.55 29.25 8.66
N PRO A 44 -56.48 27.99 9.16
CA PRO A 44 -55.83 27.71 10.45
C PRO A 44 -54.82 26.54 10.40
N SER A 45 -53.72 26.67 11.16
CA SER A 45 -52.64 25.71 11.40
C SER A 45 -53.01 24.70 12.52
N PRO A 46 -52.19 23.69 12.92
CA PRO A 46 -50.83 23.34 12.48
C PRO A 46 -50.61 21.84 12.16
N ILE A 47 -49.86 21.51 11.10
CA ILE A 47 -49.26 20.17 10.95
C ILE A 47 -47.75 20.30 11.08
N ARG A 48 -47.25 19.79 12.20
CA ARG A 48 -45.84 19.51 12.49
C ARG A 48 -45.24 18.64 11.38
N CYS A 49 -44.13 19.09 10.81
CA CYS A 49 -43.19 18.22 10.11
C CYS A 49 -42.65 17.16 11.10
N PRO A 50 -42.69 15.86 10.77
CA PRO A 50 -41.87 14.88 11.45
C PRO A 50 -40.46 14.89 10.87
N SER A 51 -39.53 15.00 11.80
CA SER A 51 -38.13 14.64 11.77
C SER A 51 -37.73 13.47 10.84
N ARG A 52 -36.57 13.66 10.18
CA ARG A 52 -35.44 12.71 10.13
C ARG A 52 -35.86 11.23 10.00
N ALA A 53 -36.25 10.81 8.81
CA ALA A 53 -36.41 9.39 8.50
C ALA A 53 -35.04 8.77 8.17
N SER A 54 -34.54 8.04 9.16
CA SER A 54 -33.56 6.97 9.06
C SER A 54 -33.96 5.98 7.97
N ILE A 55 -33.07 5.75 7.00
CA ILE A 55 -33.17 4.62 6.08
C ILE A 55 -32.15 3.57 6.54
N VAL A 56 -32.67 2.71 7.44
CA VAL A 56 -32.45 1.27 7.55
C VAL A 56 -31.00 0.75 7.47
N SER A 57 -30.37 0.74 8.64
CA SER A 57 -29.53 -0.38 9.08
C SER A 57 -30.47 -1.46 9.63
N SER A 58 -30.60 -2.59 8.94
CA SER A 58 -31.16 -3.80 9.56
C SER A 58 -30.63 -5.05 8.87
N CYS A 59 -30.06 -5.93 9.69
CA CYS A 59 -29.56 -7.29 9.42
C CYS A 59 -28.10 -7.43 8.98
N VAL A 60 -27.15 -6.92 9.77
CA VAL A 60 -25.78 -7.51 9.91
C VAL A 60 -25.28 -7.38 11.37
N SER A 61 -26.15 -7.60 12.36
CA SER A 61 -25.76 -7.42 13.78
C SER A 61 -25.10 -8.67 14.40
N SER A 62 -25.22 -9.84 13.79
CA SER A 62 -24.69 -11.10 14.35
C SER A 62 -23.29 -11.47 13.86
N GLU A 63 -22.87 -11.03 12.67
CA GLU A 63 -21.57 -11.39 12.10
C GLU A 63 -20.47 -10.34 12.38
N ILE A 64 -20.83 -9.07 12.58
CA ILE A 64 -19.87 -8.02 12.97
C ILE A 64 -19.27 -8.30 14.36
N GLY A 65 -20.02 -8.96 15.26
CA GLY A 65 -19.54 -9.34 16.59
C GLY A 65 -18.42 -10.41 16.60
N ILE A 66 -18.22 -11.14 15.49
CA ILE A 66 -17.11 -12.10 15.35
C ILE A 66 -15.82 -11.37 14.95
N ALA A 67 -15.93 -10.30 14.15
CA ALA A 67 -14.77 -9.52 13.68
C ALA A 67 -14.05 -8.77 14.82
N GLU A 68 -14.77 -8.39 15.89
CA GLU A 68 -14.15 -7.78 17.09
C GLU A 68 -13.44 -8.79 18.00
N ARG A 69 -13.70 -10.11 17.86
CA ARG A 69 -13.08 -11.17 18.70
C ARG A 69 -12.00 -11.98 18.01
N ALA A 70 -11.94 -11.99 16.67
CA ALA A 70 -10.95 -12.76 15.94
C ALA A 70 -9.56 -12.11 16.04
N SER A 71 -8.63 -12.82 16.68
CA SER A 71 -7.25 -12.40 16.90
C SER A 71 -6.35 -12.67 15.69
N THR A 72 -6.70 -13.69 14.88
CA THR A 72 -5.89 -14.12 13.72
C THR A 72 -6.68 -14.19 12.43
N LEU A 73 -5.96 -14.13 11.30
CA LEU A 73 -6.57 -14.27 9.98
C LEU A 73 -7.13 -15.69 9.73
N ARG A 74 -6.59 -16.70 10.42
CA ARG A 74 -7.12 -18.06 10.41
C ARG A 74 -8.52 -18.12 11.01
N GLU A 75 -8.72 -17.50 12.17
CA GLU A 75 -10.02 -17.45 12.86
C GLU A 75 -11.08 -16.74 11.99
N LEU A 76 -10.71 -15.64 11.32
CA LEU A 76 -11.62 -14.95 10.39
C LEU A 76 -12.06 -15.81 9.20
N CYS A 77 -11.22 -16.76 8.78
CA CYS A 77 -11.47 -17.61 7.61
C CYS A 77 -11.96 -19.01 7.97
N GLU A 78 -12.04 -19.33 9.26
CA GLU A 78 -12.39 -20.67 9.75
C GLU A 78 -13.80 -21.06 9.29
N GLY A 79 -13.95 -22.33 8.88
CA GLY A 79 -15.20 -22.85 8.34
C GLY A 79 -15.57 -22.39 6.92
N HIS A 80 -14.85 -21.42 6.34
CA HIS A 80 -15.14 -20.89 5.00
C HIS A 80 -14.04 -21.24 4.00
N VAL A 81 -12.78 -20.97 4.35
CA VAL A 81 -11.64 -21.20 3.45
C VAL A 81 -11.06 -22.60 3.70
N PRO A 82 -10.78 -23.39 2.64
CA PRO A 82 -10.18 -24.70 2.80
C PRO A 82 -8.89 -24.68 3.63
N ASP A 83 -8.81 -25.62 4.56
CA ASP A 83 -7.79 -25.64 5.61
C ASP A 83 -6.35 -25.74 5.04
N HIS A 84 -6.17 -26.41 3.89
CA HIS A 84 -4.88 -26.51 3.19
C HIS A 84 -4.39 -25.17 2.62
N ILE A 85 -5.29 -24.22 2.37
CA ILE A 85 -4.95 -22.86 1.94
C ILE A 85 -4.53 -22.05 3.17
N LEU A 86 -5.24 -22.19 4.28
CA LEU A 86 -4.94 -21.53 5.56
C LEU A 86 -3.69 -22.08 6.26
N ARG A 87 -3.35 -23.37 6.06
CA ARG A 87 -2.15 -24.03 6.60
C ARG A 87 -0.91 -23.76 5.74
N ARG A 88 -1.06 -23.21 4.54
CA ARG A 88 0.06 -22.93 3.64
C ARG A 88 0.91 -21.80 4.25
N ARG A 89 2.12 -22.13 4.67
CA ARG A 89 3.12 -21.27 5.33
C ARG A 89 3.76 -20.25 4.37
N VAL A 90 2.98 -19.60 3.52
CA VAL A 90 3.51 -18.88 2.35
C VAL A 90 2.90 -17.50 2.25
N PHE A 91 3.25 -16.63 3.19
CA PHE A 91 2.93 -15.20 3.06
C PHE A 91 4.18 -14.33 2.90
N PHE A 92 5.24 -14.60 3.67
CA PHE A 92 6.33 -13.62 3.79
C PHE A 92 7.42 -13.67 2.72
N HIS A 93 7.72 -14.81 2.10
CA HIS A 93 8.80 -14.89 1.12
C HIS A 93 8.49 -14.16 -0.21
N PHE A 94 7.21 -13.91 -0.51
CA PHE A 94 6.79 -13.56 -1.87
C PHE A 94 6.29 -12.13 -2.09
N LEU A 95 5.74 -11.47 -1.05
CA LEU A 95 5.43 -10.04 -1.12
C LEU A 95 6.68 -9.17 -0.88
N PHE A 96 7.73 -9.73 -0.28
CA PHE A 96 9.03 -9.10 -0.05
C PHE A 96 10.15 -10.14 -0.17
N PRO A 97 10.97 -10.13 -1.24
CA PRO A 97 11.99 -11.16 -1.46
C PRO A 97 13.23 -10.88 -0.60
N LYS A 98 13.16 -11.20 0.68
CA LYS A 98 14.32 -11.45 1.55
C LYS A 98 14.00 -12.66 2.42
N ASN A 99 14.70 -13.78 2.15
CA ASN A 99 15.29 -14.72 3.13
C ASN A 99 15.43 -16.14 2.53
N ASN A 100 16.68 -16.58 2.37
CA ASN A 100 17.05 -18.00 2.41
C ASN A 100 17.07 -18.41 3.89
N GLY A 101 16.00 -19.04 4.35
CA GLY A 101 15.88 -19.52 5.73
C GLY A 101 14.49 -20.11 5.94
N VAL A 102 14.43 -21.44 6.05
CA VAL A 102 13.20 -22.19 6.30
C VAL A 102 12.91 -22.13 7.79
N GLU A 103 12.19 -21.11 8.27
CA GLU A 103 11.61 -21.09 9.62
C GLU A 103 10.22 -20.43 9.65
N GLU A 104 9.40 -20.89 10.58
CA GLU A 104 7.93 -20.99 10.55
C GLU A 104 7.17 -19.68 10.87
N VAL A 105 6.80 -18.87 9.87
CA VAL A 105 5.98 -17.66 10.09
C VAL A 105 4.63 -17.75 9.37
N GLY A 106 3.61 -18.22 10.10
CA GLY A 106 2.21 -18.30 9.65
C GLY A 106 1.42 -16.98 9.84
N PHE A 107 0.15 -16.98 9.43
CA PHE A 107 -0.78 -15.84 9.46
C PHE A 107 -1.06 -15.29 10.87
N VAL A 108 -0.19 -14.42 11.42
CA VAL A 108 -0.29 -13.97 12.82
C VAL A 108 -1.40 -12.94 13.05
N ALA A 109 -1.53 -11.89 12.23
CA ALA A 109 -2.56 -10.85 12.41
C ALA A 109 -3.13 -10.35 11.06
N PRO A 110 -4.46 -10.21 10.92
CA PRO A 110 -5.06 -9.62 9.73
C PRO A 110 -4.80 -8.10 9.69
N THR A 111 -4.56 -7.57 8.49
CA THR A 111 -4.54 -6.10 8.29
C THR A 111 -5.92 -5.50 8.50
N ASP A 112 -6.02 -4.19 8.71
CA ASP A 112 -7.31 -3.52 8.97
C ASP A 112 -8.32 -3.76 7.83
N VAL A 113 -7.88 -3.65 6.58
CA VAL A 113 -8.75 -3.96 5.42
C VAL A 113 -9.14 -5.43 5.39
N GLN A 114 -8.28 -6.37 5.81
CA GLN A 114 -8.64 -7.79 5.88
C GLN A 114 -9.66 -8.05 6.99
N ARG A 115 -9.50 -7.40 8.16
CA ARG A 115 -10.41 -7.53 9.30
C ARG A 115 -11.81 -7.02 8.97
N GLU A 116 -11.92 -5.89 8.27
CA GLU A 116 -13.20 -5.33 7.86
C GLU A 116 -13.80 -6.03 6.63
N ALA A 117 -12.96 -6.40 5.65
CA ALA A 117 -13.46 -6.95 4.39
C ALA A 117 -13.82 -8.44 4.44
N LEU A 118 -13.04 -9.27 5.14
CA LEU A 118 -13.23 -10.73 5.09
C LEU A 118 -14.64 -11.18 5.51
N PRO A 119 -15.26 -10.66 6.60
CA PRO A 119 -16.63 -11.03 6.95
C PRO A 119 -17.64 -10.73 5.83
N VAL A 120 -17.51 -9.56 5.19
CA VAL A 120 -18.37 -9.15 4.07
C VAL A 120 -18.13 -10.01 2.84
N LEU A 121 -16.86 -10.30 2.53
CA LEU A 121 -16.48 -11.08 1.35
C LEU A 121 -16.88 -12.56 1.49
N LEU A 122 -16.70 -13.16 2.66
CA LEU A 122 -16.99 -14.58 2.91
C LEU A 122 -18.50 -14.86 3.00
N SER A 123 -19.32 -13.86 3.37
CA SER A 123 -20.79 -13.97 3.30
C SER A 123 -21.35 -13.87 1.87
N GLY A 124 -20.51 -13.63 0.86
CA GLY A 124 -20.89 -13.63 -0.56
C GLY A 124 -21.52 -12.31 -1.06
N HIS A 125 -21.47 -11.24 -0.26
CA HIS A 125 -21.94 -9.92 -0.68
C HIS A 125 -21.03 -9.34 -1.78
N ASP A 126 -21.63 -8.62 -2.72
CA ASP A 126 -20.85 -7.79 -3.63
C ASP A 126 -20.12 -6.71 -2.82
N CYS A 127 -18.87 -6.40 -3.16
CA CYS A 127 -18.04 -5.55 -2.33
C CYS A 127 -17.17 -4.58 -3.15
N ILE A 128 -17.04 -3.35 -2.68
CA ILE A 128 -16.04 -2.39 -3.14
C ILE A 128 -14.99 -2.26 -2.03
N LEU A 129 -13.81 -2.81 -2.28
CA LEU A 129 -12.62 -2.74 -1.42
C LEU A 129 -11.81 -1.50 -1.79
N HIS A 130 -11.88 -0.48 -0.95
CA HIS A 130 -11.16 0.77 -1.13
C HIS A 130 -10.16 0.93 0.02
N ALA A 131 -8.89 0.69 -0.27
CA ALA A 131 -7.79 0.81 0.68
C ALA A 131 -6.46 0.93 -0.08
N GLN A 132 -5.45 1.57 0.49
CA GLN A 132 -4.16 1.81 -0.19
C GLN A 132 -3.46 0.54 -0.70
N THR A 133 -2.53 0.67 -1.65
CA THR A 133 -1.66 -0.43 -2.08
C THR A 133 -0.85 -0.97 -0.89
N GLY A 134 -0.55 -2.27 -0.87
CA GLY A 134 0.16 -2.89 0.27
C GLY A 134 -0.74 -3.23 1.48
N SER A 135 -1.96 -2.71 1.57
CA SER A 135 -2.90 -3.02 2.68
C SER A 135 -3.37 -4.48 2.74
N GLY A 136 -3.12 -5.30 1.72
CA GLY A 136 -3.49 -6.72 1.72
C GLY A 136 -4.84 -7.05 1.05
N LYS A 137 -5.41 -6.13 0.25
CA LYS A 137 -6.64 -6.35 -0.57
C LYS A 137 -6.59 -7.63 -1.41
N THR A 138 -5.45 -7.87 -2.06
CA THR A 138 -5.23 -9.05 -2.92
C THR A 138 -5.47 -10.34 -2.17
N LEU A 139 -4.91 -10.48 -0.97
CA LEU A 139 -5.14 -11.67 -0.16
C LEU A 139 -6.62 -11.78 0.26
N ALA A 140 -7.25 -10.67 0.67
CA ALA A 140 -8.63 -10.67 1.12
C ALA A 140 -9.59 -11.22 0.04
N TYR A 141 -9.50 -10.73 -1.20
CA TYR A 141 -10.35 -11.24 -2.28
C TYR A 141 -9.96 -12.66 -2.74
N LEU A 142 -8.68 -13.04 -2.65
CA LEU A 142 -8.25 -14.40 -3.03
C LEU A 142 -8.77 -15.44 -2.03
N LEU A 143 -8.74 -15.15 -0.74
CA LEU A 143 -9.31 -16.03 0.30
C LEU A 143 -10.82 -16.19 0.11
N SER A 144 -11.53 -15.09 -0.14
CA SER A 144 -12.94 -15.13 -0.49
C SER A 144 -13.21 -15.99 -1.73
N MET A 145 -12.46 -15.80 -2.81
CA MET A 145 -12.58 -16.64 -4.00
C MET A 145 -12.36 -18.12 -3.68
N PHE A 146 -11.31 -18.45 -2.92
CA PHE A 146 -10.98 -19.82 -2.57
C PHE A 146 -12.01 -20.50 -1.65
N SER A 147 -12.81 -19.73 -0.91
CA SER A 147 -13.91 -20.26 -0.09
C SER A 147 -15.07 -20.85 -0.92
N VAL A 148 -15.22 -20.44 -2.18
CA VAL A 148 -16.39 -20.81 -3.00
C VAL A 148 -16.07 -21.66 -4.24
N VAL A 149 -14.81 -21.71 -4.67
CA VAL A 149 -14.39 -22.51 -5.84
C VAL A 149 -14.34 -24.00 -5.49
N ASN A 150 -14.82 -24.84 -6.42
CA ASN A 150 -14.75 -26.30 -6.28
C ASN A 150 -13.77 -26.89 -7.30
N THR A 151 -12.68 -27.49 -6.82
CA THR A 151 -11.62 -28.05 -7.68
C THR A 151 -12.05 -29.27 -8.48
N GLN A 152 -13.09 -29.99 -8.04
CA GLN A 152 -13.63 -31.18 -8.72
C GLN A 152 -14.45 -30.83 -9.98
N ARG A 153 -14.73 -29.54 -10.21
CA ARG A 153 -15.48 -29.08 -11.38
C ARG A 153 -14.55 -28.42 -12.38
N SER A 154 -14.43 -29.05 -13.56
CA SER A 154 -13.69 -28.53 -14.71
C SER A 154 -14.47 -27.42 -15.44
N ALA A 155 -14.58 -26.26 -14.79
CA ALA A 155 -15.20 -25.07 -15.35
C ALA A 155 -14.60 -23.80 -14.74
N VAL A 156 -14.65 -22.69 -15.48
CA VAL A 156 -14.23 -21.37 -14.99
C VAL A 156 -15.23 -20.90 -13.94
N GLN A 157 -14.79 -20.89 -12.69
CA GLN A 157 -15.60 -20.52 -11.53
C GLN A 157 -15.23 -19.15 -10.97
N ALA A 158 -14.00 -18.68 -11.21
CA ALA A 158 -13.58 -17.35 -10.82
C ALA A 158 -12.77 -16.66 -11.91
N VAL A 159 -13.00 -15.35 -12.07
CA VAL A 159 -12.24 -14.49 -12.97
C VAL A 159 -11.72 -13.28 -12.20
N ILE A 160 -10.41 -13.04 -12.31
CA ILE A 160 -9.75 -11.85 -11.77
C ILE A 160 -9.31 -11.01 -12.96
N VAL A 161 -9.93 -9.84 -13.10
CA VAL A 161 -9.60 -8.84 -14.12
C VAL A 161 -8.56 -7.90 -13.56
N VAL A 162 -7.45 -7.75 -14.29
CA VAL A 162 -6.36 -6.83 -13.97
C VAL A 162 -6.13 -5.85 -15.12
N PRO A 163 -5.69 -4.60 -14.85
CA PRO A 163 -5.39 -3.61 -15.87
C PRO A 163 -4.14 -3.92 -16.70
N THR A 164 -3.12 -4.51 -16.09
CA THR A 164 -1.78 -4.70 -16.69
C THR A 164 -1.37 -6.16 -16.66
N ARG A 165 -0.47 -6.54 -17.59
CA ARG A 165 0.09 -7.89 -17.65
C ARG A 165 0.92 -8.17 -16.39
N GLU A 166 1.66 -7.18 -15.94
CA GLU A 166 2.61 -7.26 -14.83
C GLU A 166 1.87 -7.53 -13.51
N LEU A 167 0.82 -6.75 -13.23
CA LEU A 167 -0.06 -7.02 -12.09
C LEU A 167 -0.70 -8.42 -12.20
N GLY A 168 -1.14 -8.80 -13.40
CA GLY A 168 -1.69 -10.13 -13.65
C GLY A 168 -0.72 -11.26 -13.34
N MET A 169 0.56 -11.09 -13.67
CA MET A 169 1.60 -12.07 -13.32
C MET A 169 1.78 -12.18 -11.81
N GLN A 170 1.79 -11.05 -11.09
CA GLN A 170 1.87 -11.02 -9.63
C GLN A 170 0.68 -11.73 -8.98
N VAL A 171 -0.54 -11.34 -9.33
CA VAL A 171 -1.77 -11.95 -8.79
C VAL A 171 -1.83 -13.44 -9.12
N THR A 172 -1.50 -13.83 -10.36
CA THR A 172 -1.46 -15.26 -10.75
C THR A 172 -0.48 -16.04 -9.89
N LYS A 173 0.68 -15.47 -9.60
CA LYS A 173 1.71 -16.12 -8.79
C LYS A 173 1.21 -16.38 -7.38
N VAL A 174 0.62 -15.37 -6.74
CA VAL A 174 0.01 -15.51 -5.40
C VAL A 174 -1.10 -16.56 -5.43
N ALA A 175 -2.01 -16.48 -6.40
CA ALA A 175 -3.09 -17.46 -6.55
C ALA A 175 -2.57 -18.90 -6.73
N ARG A 176 -1.52 -19.11 -7.54
CA ARG A 176 -0.88 -20.43 -7.73
C ARG A 176 -0.20 -20.97 -6.47
N VAL A 177 0.43 -20.08 -5.71
CA VAL A 177 1.06 -20.45 -4.43
C VAL A 177 0.00 -20.92 -3.43
N LEU A 178 -1.12 -20.19 -3.33
CA LEU A 178 -2.24 -20.55 -2.45
C LEU A 178 -2.94 -21.85 -2.89
N SER A 179 -3.02 -22.09 -4.20
CA SER A 179 -3.69 -23.27 -4.80
C SER A 179 -2.79 -24.49 -5.03
N ALA A 180 -1.51 -24.43 -4.67
CA ALA A 180 -0.57 -25.51 -4.93
C ALA A 180 -1.02 -26.84 -4.30
N LYS A 181 -0.69 -27.99 -4.93
CA LYS A 181 -1.13 -29.32 -4.47
C LYS A 181 -0.82 -29.52 -2.98
N PRO A 182 -1.79 -29.86 -2.12
CA PRO A 182 -1.52 -30.25 -0.74
C PRO A 182 -0.72 -31.56 -0.72
N ALA A 183 0.04 -31.78 0.36
CA ALA A 183 0.77 -33.03 0.58
C ALA A 183 -0.17 -34.21 0.90
N GLU A 184 -1.45 -33.93 1.15
CA GLU A 184 -2.46 -34.93 1.49
C GLU A 184 -3.02 -35.62 0.23
N PRO A 185 -3.13 -36.96 0.22
CA PRO A 185 -3.67 -37.71 -0.90
C PRO A 185 -5.18 -37.44 -1.08
N GLY A 186 -5.62 -37.13 -2.31
CA GLY A 186 -7.04 -37.03 -2.70
C GLY A 186 -7.59 -35.64 -2.98
N VAL A 187 -6.82 -34.56 -2.73
CA VAL A 187 -7.26 -33.19 -3.05
C VAL A 187 -6.60 -32.71 -4.35
N GLU A 188 -7.41 -32.49 -5.39
CA GLU A 188 -6.94 -31.93 -6.66
C GLU A 188 -6.53 -30.46 -6.50
N ALA A 189 -5.40 -30.07 -7.13
CA ALA A 189 -4.96 -28.68 -7.12
C ALA A 189 -5.93 -27.80 -7.89
N CYS A 190 -6.23 -26.62 -7.33
CA CYS A 190 -7.01 -25.62 -8.05
C CYS A 190 -6.20 -25.09 -9.24
N SER A 191 -6.77 -25.25 -10.44
CA SER A 191 -6.12 -24.83 -11.69
C SER A 191 -6.25 -23.32 -11.88
N VAL A 192 -5.09 -22.62 -11.96
CA VAL A 192 -5.01 -21.16 -12.18
C VAL A 192 -4.28 -20.84 -13.48
N MET A 193 -5.00 -20.20 -14.40
CA MET A 193 -4.48 -19.77 -15.70
C MET A 193 -4.34 -18.25 -15.80
N ALA A 194 -3.20 -17.79 -16.33
CA ALA A 194 -2.98 -16.40 -16.71
C ALA A 194 -3.29 -16.19 -18.19
N LEU A 195 -4.22 -15.29 -18.48
CA LEU A 195 -4.62 -14.86 -19.82
C LEU A 195 -4.31 -13.37 -20.00
N LEU A 196 -3.02 -13.08 -20.22
CA LEU A 196 -2.49 -11.72 -20.21
C LEU A 196 -2.03 -11.32 -21.62
N ASP A 197 -2.11 -10.02 -21.92
CA ASP A 197 -1.69 -9.45 -23.21
C ASP A 197 -0.22 -9.80 -23.51
N GLY A 198 0.12 -10.01 -24.79
CA GLY A 198 1.48 -10.41 -25.22
C GLY A 198 1.86 -11.88 -24.95
N GLY A 199 1.02 -12.66 -24.27
CA GLY A 199 1.23 -14.10 -24.09
C GLY A 199 0.95 -14.94 -25.34
N MET A 200 1.41 -16.20 -25.35
CA MET A 200 1.14 -17.17 -26.42
C MET A 200 -0.33 -17.65 -26.41
N LEU A 201 -1.26 -16.78 -26.81
CA LEU A 201 -2.70 -17.04 -26.86
C LEU A 201 -3.05 -18.34 -27.60
N ARG A 202 -2.26 -18.77 -28.59
CA ARG A 202 -2.48 -20.04 -29.32
C ARG A 202 -2.39 -21.28 -28.41
N ARG A 203 -1.43 -21.34 -27.48
CA ARG A 203 -1.29 -22.47 -26.54
C ARG A 203 -2.43 -22.49 -25.52
N HIS A 204 -2.82 -21.31 -25.03
CA HIS A 204 -3.93 -21.18 -24.08
C HIS A 204 -5.26 -21.67 -24.66
N LYS A 205 -5.53 -21.44 -25.96
CA LYS A 205 -6.76 -21.94 -26.61
C LYS A 205 -6.90 -23.46 -26.58
N SER A 206 -5.80 -24.19 -26.82
CA SER A 206 -5.84 -25.66 -26.82
C SER A 206 -6.11 -26.21 -25.42
N TRP A 207 -5.51 -25.59 -24.40
CA TRP A 207 -5.69 -25.96 -23.00
C TRP A 207 -7.11 -25.65 -22.51
N LEU A 208 -7.61 -24.44 -22.78
CA LEU A 208 -8.98 -24.04 -22.40
C LEU A 208 -10.06 -24.97 -22.95
N LYS A 209 -9.85 -25.53 -24.15
CA LYS A 209 -10.79 -26.47 -24.77
C LYS A 209 -10.69 -27.90 -24.23
N ALA A 210 -9.51 -28.31 -23.77
CA ALA A 210 -9.26 -29.66 -23.27
C ALA A 210 -9.64 -29.77 -21.78
N GLU A 211 -9.21 -28.80 -20.97
CA GLU A 211 -9.39 -28.79 -19.53
C GLU A 211 -9.52 -27.34 -19.03
N PRO A 212 -10.76 -26.82 -18.94
CA PRO A 212 -11.02 -25.47 -18.44
C PRO A 212 -10.45 -25.24 -17.03
N PRO A 213 -9.66 -24.17 -16.81
CA PRO A 213 -9.13 -23.86 -15.49
C PRO A 213 -10.24 -23.38 -14.55
N THR A 214 -10.08 -23.66 -13.26
CA THR A 214 -11.00 -23.20 -12.21
C THR A 214 -10.97 -21.68 -12.06
N VAL A 215 -9.76 -21.10 -12.11
CA VAL A 215 -9.51 -19.66 -11.93
C VAL A 215 -8.78 -19.09 -13.14
N VAL A 216 -9.25 -17.95 -13.62
CA VAL A 216 -8.60 -17.19 -14.71
C VAL A 216 -8.20 -15.81 -14.21
N VAL A 217 -6.93 -15.47 -14.31
CA VAL A 217 -6.42 -14.10 -14.12
C VAL A 217 -6.16 -13.50 -15.50
N ALA A 218 -6.81 -12.40 -15.85
CA ALA A 218 -6.78 -11.89 -17.22
C ALA A 218 -6.74 -10.37 -17.33
N THR A 219 -6.05 -9.89 -18.37
CA THR A 219 -6.23 -8.52 -18.85
C THR A 219 -7.56 -8.43 -19.62
N LEU A 220 -8.24 -7.27 -19.56
CA LEU A 220 -9.53 -7.07 -20.22
C LEU A 220 -9.48 -7.39 -21.73
N GLY A 221 -8.42 -6.97 -22.42
CA GLY A 221 -8.26 -7.20 -23.85
C GLY A 221 -8.24 -8.69 -24.21
N SER A 222 -7.37 -9.45 -23.55
CA SER A 222 -7.25 -10.90 -23.76
C SER A 222 -8.50 -11.66 -23.33
N LEU A 223 -9.14 -11.27 -22.20
CA LEU A 223 -10.39 -11.88 -21.75
C LEU A 223 -11.53 -11.67 -22.77
N CYS A 224 -11.79 -10.43 -23.18
CA CYS A 224 -12.81 -10.13 -24.18
C CYS A 224 -12.55 -10.88 -25.48
N GLN A 225 -11.30 -10.99 -25.92
CA GLN A 225 -10.97 -11.74 -27.14
C GLN A 225 -11.33 -13.22 -27.05
N MET A 226 -11.14 -13.87 -25.89
CA MET A 226 -11.51 -15.29 -25.72
C MET A 226 -13.04 -15.47 -25.64
N LEU A 227 -13.74 -14.52 -25.02
CA LEU A 227 -15.21 -14.51 -24.90
C LEU A 227 -15.88 -14.26 -26.26
N GLU A 228 -15.42 -13.25 -27.01
CA GLU A 228 -15.94 -12.92 -28.34
C GLU A 228 -15.76 -14.07 -29.34
N LYS A 229 -14.69 -14.86 -29.19
CA LYS A 229 -14.42 -16.06 -30.00
C LYS A 229 -15.09 -17.33 -29.46
N GLN A 230 -15.87 -17.24 -28.39
CA GLN A 230 -16.53 -18.37 -27.71
C GLN A 230 -15.57 -19.52 -27.34
N ILE A 231 -14.32 -19.18 -27.02
CA ILE A 231 -13.31 -20.16 -26.57
C ILE A 231 -13.41 -20.38 -25.07
N LEU A 232 -13.86 -19.36 -24.35
CA LEU A 232 -14.11 -19.32 -22.92
C LEU A 232 -15.59 -18.96 -22.70
N THR A 233 -16.26 -19.61 -21.75
CA THR A 233 -17.60 -19.24 -21.29
C THR A 233 -17.57 -18.96 -19.79
N LEU A 234 -18.44 -18.06 -19.32
CA LEU A 234 -18.52 -17.65 -17.90
C LEU A 234 -19.82 -18.08 -17.23
N GLU A 235 -20.49 -19.10 -17.75
CA GLU A 235 -21.79 -19.56 -17.23
C GLU A 235 -21.70 -20.11 -15.80
N SER A 236 -20.58 -20.75 -15.47
CA SER A 236 -20.31 -21.31 -14.14
C SER A 236 -19.55 -20.37 -13.21
N MET A 237 -19.30 -19.12 -13.65
CA MET A 237 -18.53 -18.14 -12.88
C MET A 237 -19.34 -17.66 -11.66
N ARG A 238 -18.77 -17.87 -10.47
CA ARG A 238 -19.33 -17.47 -9.18
C ARG A 238 -18.69 -16.24 -8.59
N VAL A 239 -17.45 -15.93 -8.98
CA VAL A 239 -16.70 -14.77 -8.45
C VAL A 239 -16.09 -14.00 -9.61
N LEU A 240 -16.34 -12.69 -9.64
CA LEU A 240 -15.70 -11.76 -10.56
C LEU A 240 -15.01 -10.67 -9.75
N ILE A 241 -13.69 -10.61 -9.83
CA ILE A 241 -12.86 -9.60 -9.17
C ILE A 241 -12.33 -8.64 -10.23
N ILE A 242 -12.36 -7.34 -9.94
CA ILE A 242 -11.78 -6.29 -10.76
C ILE A 242 -10.77 -5.55 -9.89
N ASP A 243 -9.49 -5.75 -10.16
CA ASP A 243 -8.40 -5.11 -9.42
C ASP A 243 -7.95 -3.82 -10.11
N GLU A 244 -7.41 -2.88 -9.32
CA GLU A 244 -7.01 -1.53 -9.74
C GLU A 244 -8.05 -0.82 -10.63
N VAL A 245 -9.25 -0.64 -10.08
CA VAL A 245 -10.37 0.02 -10.77
C VAL A 245 -10.03 1.44 -11.21
N ASP A 246 -9.30 2.21 -10.40
CA ASP A 246 -8.85 3.56 -10.79
C ASP A 246 -8.12 3.57 -12.13
N PHE A 247 -7.24 2.60 -12.36
CA PHE A 247 -6.50 2.46 -13.60
C PHE A 247 -7.41 2.14 -14.78
N ILE A 248 -8.31 1.18 -14.59
CA ILE A 248 -9.24 0.74 -15.64
C ILE A 248 -10.12 1.92 -16.11
N PHE A 249 -10.53 2.76 -15.16
CA PHE A 249 -11.39 3.91 -15.43
C PHE A 249 -10.68 5.10 -16.09
N ASN A 250 -9.34 5.14 -16.07
CA ASN A 250 -8.57 6.12 -16.83
C ASN A 250 -8.59 5.86 -18.35
N SER A 251 -9.03 4.68 -18.80
CA SER A 251 -9.09 4.32 -20.22
C SER A 251 -10.54 4.04 -20.67
N PRO A 252 -11.15 4.88 -21.52
CA PRO A 252 -12.53 4.67 -21.97
C PRO A 252 -12.70 3.35 -22.73
N LYS A 253 -11.65 2.89 -23.42
CA LYS A 253 -11.63 1.59 -24.09
C LYS A 253 -11.73 0.45 -23.07
N GLN A 254 -10.95 0.49 -21.99
CA GLN A 254 -11.03 -0.53 -20.95
C GLN A 254 -12.37 -0.51 -20.22
N VAL A 255 -12.91 0.68 -19.90
CA VAL A 255 -14.27 0.82 -19.34
C VAL A 255 -15.32 0.16 -20.23
N SER A 256 -15.25 0.38 -21.55
CA SER A 256 -16.20 -0.22 -22.50
C SER A 256 -16.10 -1.76 -22.53
N SER A 257 -14.88 -2.30 -22.49
CA SER A 257 -14.62 -3.74 -22.41
C SER A 257 -15.13 -4.34 -21.09
N LEU A 258 -14.87 -3.65 -19.97
CA LEU A 258 -15.34 -4.07 -18.65
C LEU A 258 -16.87 -4.14 -18.60
N ARG A 259 -17.57 -3.15 -19.17
CA ARG A 259 -19.04 -3.18 -19.28
C ARG A 259 -19.54 -4.41 -20.02
N LYS A 260 -18.89 -4.81 -21.12
CA LYS A 260 -19.25 -6.05 -21.83
C LYS A 260 -19.10 -7.28 -20.93
N VAL A 261 -18.02 -7.39 -20.16
CA VAL A 261 -17.80 -8.50 -19.23
C VAL A 261 -18.89 -8.54 -18.16
N LEU A 262 -19.18 -7.40 -17.53
CA LEU A 262 -20.15 -7.29 -16.43
C LEU A 262 -21.61 -7.54 -16.86
N MET A 263 -21.97 -7.11 -18.08
CA MET A 263 -23.37 -7.03 -18.51
C MET A 263 -23.74 -7.98 -19.65
N SER A 264 -22.79 -8.30 -20.55
CA SER A 264 -23.06 -9.12 -21.74
C SER A 264 -22.60 -10.56 -21.58
N TYR A 265 -21.45 -10.78 -20.94
CA TYR A 265 -20.84 -12.11 -20.82
C TYR A 265 -21.11 -12.80 -19.48
N SER A 266 -21.67 -12.10 -18.50
CA SER A 266 -21.95 -12.66 -17.18
C SER A 266 -23.27 -12.15 -16.60
N SER A 267 -23.89 -12.94 -15.73
CA SER A 267 -25.13 -12.60 -15.04
C SER A 267 -24.87 -12.16 -13.61
N ILE A 268 -25.43 -11.01 -13.22
CA ILE A 268 -25.28 -10.43 -11.88
C ILE A 268 -25.86 -11.32 -10.76
N LYS A 269 -26.85 -12.15 -11.09
CA LYS A 269 -27.54 -13.01 -10.12
C LYS A 269 -26.72 -14.25 -9.71
N ASN A 270 -25.75 -14.64 -10.54
CA ASN A 270 -25.02 -15.90 -10.39
C ASN A 270 -23.60 -15.72 -9.84
N ARG A 271 -23.20 -14.48 -9.55
CA ARG A 271 -21.85 -14.14 -9.11
C ARG A 271 -21.83 -13.20 -7.91
N GLN A 272 -20.74 -13.25 -7.17
CA GLN A 272 -20.26 -12.17 -6.33
C GLN A 272 -19.36 -11.27 -7.18
N THR A 273 -19.55 -9.95 -7.13
CA THR A 273 -18.69 -8.97 -7.80
C THR A 273 -17.87 -8.21 -6.77
N ILE A 274 -16.54 -8.22 -6.91
CA ILE A 274 -15.61 -7.53 -6.01
C ILE A 274 -14.80 -6.51 -6.82
N PHE A 275 -14.94 -5.23 -6.48
CA PHE A 275 -14.11 -4.16 -7.01
C PHE A 275 -13.01 -3.83 -6.00
N ALA A 276 -11.74 -3.89 -6.38
CA ALA A 276 -10.61 -3.52 -5.53
C ALA A 276 -9.85 -2.34 -6.14
N SER A 277 -9.58 -1.31 -5.34
CA SER A 277 -8.83 -0.13 -5.80
C SER A 277 -8.08 0.54 -4.66
N ALA A 278 -6.93 1.14 -4.99
CA ALA A 278 -6.19 1.97 -4.06
C ALA A 278 -6.89 3.32 -3.86
N SER A 279 -7.39 3.88 -4.94
CA SER A 279 -8.13 5.14 -4.94
C SER A 279 -9.41 5.01 -5.74
N ILE A 280 -10.47 5.69 -5.32
CA ILE A 280 -11.70 5.88 -6.11
C ILE A 280 -12.19 7.31 -5.92
N PRO A 281 -11.82 8.25 -6.82
CA PRO A 281 -12.36 9.60 -6.79
C PRO A 281 -13.89 9.58 -6.81
N HIS A 282 -14.53 10.31 -5.90
CA HIS A 282 -15.97 10.27 -5.72
C HIS A 282 -16.54 8.84 -5.51
N HIS A 283 -15.89 8.02 -4.67
CA HIS A 283 -16.30 6.63 -4.36
C HIS A 283 -17.81 6.41 -4.14
N ARG A 284 -18.54 7.38 -3.55
CA ARG A 284 -20.00 7.30 -3.39
C ARG A 284 -20.75 7.33 -4.72
N ARG A 285 -20.29 8.15 -5.67
CA ARG A 285 -20.83 8.19 -7.03
C ARG A 285 -20.49 6.89 -7.76
N PHE A 286 -19.27 6.39 -7.61
CA PHE A 286 -18.88 5.09 -8.18
C PHE A 286 -19.77 3.95 -7.65
N LEU A 287 -20.03 3.90 -6.34
CA LEU A 287 -20.96 2.95 -5.73
C LEU A 287 -22.37 3.07 -6.33
N HIS A 288 -22.88 4.30 -6.46
CA HIS A 288 -24.18 4.55 -7.09
C HIS A 288 -24.21 4.08 -8.56
N ASP A 289 -23.15 4.35 -9.31
CA ASP A 289 -23.02 3.92 -10.71
C ASP A 289 -22.97 2.38 -10.81
N CYS A 290 -22.28 1.70 -9.89
CA CYS A 290 -22.24 0.22 -9.84
C CYS A 290 -23.64 -0.38 -9.68
N ILE A 291 -24.46 0.21 -8.80
CA ILE A 291 -25.84 -0.24 -8.57
C ILE A 291 -26.74 0.11 -9.76
N GLN A 292 -26.73 1.37 -10.20
CA GLN A 292 -27.60 1.86 -11.26
C GLN A 292 -27.34 1.15 -12.61
N GLN A 293 -26.08 0.89 -12.92
CA GLN A 293 -25.67 0.18 -14.14
C GLN A 293 -25.74 -1.35 -14.01
N LYS A 294 -26.19 -1.87 -12.86
CA LYS A 294 -26.30 -3.30 -12.56
C LYS A 294 -24.95 -4.04 -12.73
N TRP A 295 -23.87 -3.40 -12.31
CA TRP A 295 -22.56 -4.04 -12.21
C TRP A 295 -22.46 -4.90 -10.95
N THR A 296 -23.10 -4.44 -9.87
CA THR A 296 -23.26 -5.13 -8.58
C THR A 296 -24.72 -5.26 -8.19
N LYS A 297 -25.00 -6.17 -7.26
CA LYS A 297 -26.28 -6.25 -6.55
C LYS A 297 -26.55 -4.95 -5.77
N ALA A 298 -27.80 -4.75 -5.38
CA ALA A 298 -28.26 -3.51 -4.72
C ALA A 298 -27.76 -3.37 -3.27
N ASP A 299 -27.42 -4.49 -2.64
CA ASP A 299 -26.88 -4.65 -1.29
C ASP A 299 -25.35 -4.65 -1.25
N VAL A 300 -24.69 -4.09 -2.27
CA VAL A 300 -23.23 -3.97 -2.33
C VAL A 300 -22.68 -3.19 -1.13
N VAL A 301 -21.63 -3.72 -0.52
CA VAL A 301 -20.97 -3.11 0.64
C VAL A 301 -19.70 -2.38 0.19
N HIS A 302 -19.49 -1.17 0.70
CA HIS A 302 -18.26 -0.41 0.46
C HIS A 302 -17.39 -0.44 1.72
N VAL A 303 -16.33 -1.24 1.69
CA VAL A 303 -15.33 -1.31 2.74
C VAL A 303 -14.24 -0.30 2.41
N HIS A 304 -14.15 0.74 3.23
CA HIS A 304 -13.24 1.86 3.02
C HIS A 304 -12.36 2.04 4.25
N VAL A 305 -11.13 1.53 4.15
CA VAL A 305 -10.17 1.49 5.25
C VAL A 305 -8.99 2.37 4.91
N ASN A 306 -8.55 3.17 5.89
CA ASN A 306 -7.49 4.17 5.78
C ASN A 306 -7.79 5.17 4.65
N PRO A 307 -8.61 6.21 4.90
CA PRO A 307 -8.83 7.25 3.90
C PRO A 307 -7.47 7.76 3.46
N VAL A 308 -7.20 7.73 2.14
CA VAL A 308 -5.93 8.13 1.50
C VAL A 308 -5.13 9.03 2.42
N GLU A 309 -4.12 8.46 3.07
CA GLU A 309 -3.32 9.25 4.00
C GLU A 309 -2.76 10.45 3.23
N PRO A 310 -2.77 11.64 3.84
CA PRO A 310 -2.10 12.78 3.22
C PRO A 310 -0.67 12.36 2.91
N MET A 311 -0.18 12.84 1.76
CA MET A 311 1.18 12.60 1.29
C MET A 311 2.17 12.66 2.47
N PRO A 312 3.08 11.67 2.63
CA PRO A 312 3.97 11.63 3.77
C PRO A 312 4.64 12.99 3.98
N SER A 313 4.59 13.53 5.20
CA SER A 313 5.05 14.90 5.49
C SER A 313 6.53 15.12 5.21
N ARG A 314 7.31 14.04 5.16
CA ARG A 314 8.74 14.00 4.84
C ARG A 314 9.07 14.08 3.35
N LEU A 315 8.07 13.98 2.47
CA LEU A 315 8.33 13.99 1.03
C LEU A 315 8.59 15.42 0.54
N HIS A 316 9.79 15.67 0.03
CA HIS A 316 10.19 16.98 -0.46
C HIS A 316 9.82 17.14 -1.94
N HIS A 317 8.85 18.02 -2.20
CA HIS A 317 8.39 18.33 -3.55
C HIS A 317 9.04 19.59 -4.09
N ARG A 318 9.66 19.47 -5.27
CA ARG A 318 10.17 20.59 -6.05
C ARG A 318 9.52 20.59 -7.42
N PHE A 319 9.27 21.77 -7.98
CA PHE A 319 8.81 21.93 -9.35
C PHE A 319 9.64 22.98 -10.07
N LEU A 320 9.75 22.82 -11.39
CA LEU A 320 10.45 23.73 -12.28
C LEU A 320 9.56 24.02 -13.48
N ILE A 321 9.52 25.28 -13.87
CA ILE A 321 8.81 25.74 -15.06
C ILE A 321 9.86 25.87 -16.16
N CYS A 322 9.70 25.11 -17.23
CA CYS A 322 10.53 25.15 -18.42
C CYS A 322 9.71 24.79 -19.66
N ASP A 323 10.18 25.24 -20.82
CA ASP A 323 9.55 24.90 -22.08
C ASP A 323 9.82 23.43 -22.45
N LYS A 324 8.95 22.87 -23.29
CA LYS A 324 8.99 21.43 -23.62
C LYS A 324 10.35 21.00 -24.20
N ASP A 325 10.95 21.87 -25.01
CA ASP A 325 12.21 21.61 -25.70
C ASP A 325 13.42 21.72 -24.75
N GLU A 326 13.28 22.42 -23.62
CA GLU A 326 14.33 22.60 -22.60
C GLU A 326 14.31 21.49 -21.54
N ARG A 327 13.21 20.72 -21.44
CA ARG A 327 13.06 19.65 -20.43
C ARG A 327 14.22 18.65 -20.41
N PRO A 328 14.74 18.15 -21.56
CA PRO A 328 15.83 17.18 -21.52
C PRO A 328 17.11 17.75 -20.92
N GLN A 329 17.47 18.99 -21.29
CA GLN A 329 18.65 19.67 -20.75
C GLN A 329 18.48 20.00 -19.26
N THR A 330 17.27 20.40 -18.87
CA THR A 330 16.91 20.67 -17.47
C THR A 330 17.05 19.39 -16.63
N LEU A 331 16.52 18.25 -17.10
CA LEU A 331 16.65 16.96 -16.41
C LEU A 331 18.12 16.57 -16.22
N LEU A 332 18.96 16.71 -17.26
CA LEU A 332 20.38 16.40 -17.16
C LEU A 332 21.09 17.28 -16.12
N SER A 333 20.74 18.56 -16.04
CA SER A 333 21.25 19.48 -15.02
C SER A 333 20.84 19.06 -13.61
N LEU A 334 19.58 18.64 -13.43
CA LEU A 334 19.06 18.18 -12.15
C LEU A 334 19.71 16.88 -11.69
N LEU A 335 19.85 15.89 -12.57
CA LEU A 335 20.52 14.63 -12.23
C LEU A 335 21.98 14.86 -11.80
N LYS A 336 22.67 15.84 -12.40
CA LYS A 336 24.02 16.23 -11.97
C LYS A 336 24.03 16.93 -10.61
N SER A 337 23.07 17.83 -10.37
CA SER A 337 23.01 18.62 -9.12
C SER A 337 22.51 17.81 -7.93
N ASP A 338 21.49 16.97 -8.12
CA ASP A 338 20.85 16.20 -7.06
C ASP A 338 21.66 14.95 -6.69
N ALA A 339 22.46 14.42 -7.63
CA ALA A 339 23.27 13.21 -7.48
C ALA A 339 22.52 12.04 -6.81
N PRO A 340 21.38 11.60 -7.39
CA PRO A 340 20.53 10.61 -6.75
C PRO A 340 21.23 9.25 -6.68
N GLN A 341 21.18 8.61 -5.51
CA GLN A 341 21.59 7.22 -5.36
C GLN A 341 20.71 6.29 -6.21
N SER A 342 19.39 6.44 -6.13
CA SER A 342 18.43 5.69 -6.93
C SER A 342 17.27 6.58 -7.37
N ALA A 343 16.85 6.48 -8.63
CA ALA A 343 15.80 7.33 -9.16
C ALA A 343 14.91 6.64 -10.19
N ILE A 344 13.63 7.03 -10.20
CA ILE A 344 12.71 6.74 -11.31
C ILE A 344 12.36 8.04 -12.03
N ILE A 345 12.53 8.05 -13.35
CA ILE A 345 12.09 9.11 -14.25
C ILE A 345 10.81 8.66 -14.96
N PHE A 346 9.71 9.33 -14.66
CA PHE A 346 8.42 9.07 -15.28
C PHE A 346 8.22 9.90 -16.55
N VAL A 347 7.99 9.20 -17.66
CA VAL A 347 7.66 9.77 -18.97
C VAL A 347 6.24 9.43 -19.38
N GLY A 348 5.67 10.24 -20.28
CA GLY A 348 4.33 10.06 -20.79
C GLY A 348 4.16 8.79 -21.63
N GLU A 349 2.94 8.26 -21.67
CA GLU A 349 2.58 7.14 -22.53
C GLU A 349 2.72 7.50 -24.01
N GLN A 350 3.15 6.52 -24.81
CA GLN A 350 3.22 6.69 -26.26
C GLN A 350 1.83 6.76 -26.88
N SER A 351 1.55 7.83 -27.61
CA SER A 351 0.27 7.99 -28.31
C SER A 351 0.13 6.97 -29.46
N GLU A 352 -1.11 6.54 -29.75
CA GLU A 352 -1.39 5.66 -30.89
C GLU A 352 -1.03 6.32 -32.23
N LYS A 353 -1.09 7.65 -32.32
CA LYS A 353 -0.64 8.39 -33.51
C LYS A 353 0.87 8.26 -33.69
N SER A 354 1.64 8.47 -32.62
CA SER A 354 3.10 8.30 -32.61
C SER A 354 3.52 6.86 -32.94
N LYS A 355 2.81 5.86 -32.39
CA LYS A 355 3.02 4.45 -32.73
C LYS A 355 2.84 4.19 -34.22
N LYS A 356 1.72 4.65 -34.80
CA LYS A 356 1.42 4.47 -36.23
C LYS A 356 2.38 5.22 -37.14
N ALA A 357 2.95 6.32 -36.67
CA ALA A 357 3.98 7.08 -37.37
C ALA A 357 5.39 6.44 -37.27
N GLY A 358 5.54 5.29 -36.62
CA GLY A 358 6.82 4.61 -36.47
C GLY A 358 7.80 5.30 -35.51
N GLN A 359 7.32 6.25 -34.70
CA GLN A 359 8.16 6.89 -33.68
C GLN A 359 8.48 5.90 -32.57
N GLY A 360 9.72 5.90 -32.06
CA GLY A 360 10.11 5.12 -30.89
C GLY A 360 9.30 5.52 -29.64
N PRO A 361 9.18 4.64 -28.64
CA PRO A 361 8.53 4.99 -27.39
C PRO A 361 9.30 6.11 -26.64
N PRO A 362 8.61 7.00 -25.91
CA PRO A 362 9.25 8.10 -25.18
C PRO A 362 10.34 7.63 -24.20
N THR A 363 10.17 6.44 -23.63
CA THR A 363 11.15 5.80 -22.75
C THR A 363 12.48 5.55 -23.45
N THR A 364 12.48 4.98 -24.66
CA THR A 364 13.73 4.68 -25.38
C THR A 364 14.41 5.96 -25.82
N LEU A 365 13.65 6.94 -26.30
CA LEU A 365 14.20 8.24 -26.70
C LEU A 365 14.92 8.95 -25.55
N LEU A 366 14.34 8.91 -24.34
CA LEU A 366 14.97 9.51 -23.18
C LEU A 366 16.20 8.73 -22.72
N ILE A 367 16.17 7.40 -22.77
CA ILE A 367 17.32 6.56 -22.42
C ILE A 367 18.48 6.79 -23.39
N ASP A 368 18.21 6.88 -24.69
CA ASP A 368 19.24 7.17 -25.69
C ASP A 368 19.86 8.55 -25.45
N LEU A 369 19.05 9.55 -25.07
CA LEU A 369 19.55 10.86 -24.65
C LEU A 369 20.41 10.79 -23.40
N LEU A 370 20.00 10.02 -22.38
CA LEU A 370 20.78 9.85 -21.15
C LEU A 370 22.13 9.17 -21.44
N ARG A 371 22.14 8.10 -22.26
CA ARG A 371 23.37 7.39 -22.65
C ARG A 371 24.33 8.21 -23.50
N THR A 372 23.81 9.08 -24.36
CA THR A 372 24.62 9.95 -25.22
C THR A 372 25.15 11.19 -24.50
N SER A 373 24.60 11.53 -23.34
CA SER A 373 25.07 12.62 -22.51
C SER A 373 26.24 12.20 -21.63
N ASP A 374 27.19 13.11 -21.39
CA ASP A 374 28.37 12.93 -20.50
C ASP A 374 28.04 12.64 -19.01
N THR A 375 26.76 12.43 -18.68
CA THR A 375 26.33 12.04 -17.31
C THR A 375 26.84 10.66 -16.91
N MET A 376 27.11 9.77 -17.88
CA MET A 376 27.59 8.41 -17.62
C MET A 376 29.02 8.36 -17.04
N PHE A 377 29.86 9.37 -17.35
CA PHE A 377 31.22 9.47 -16.80
C PHE A 377 31.26 9.94 -15.33
N SER A 378 30.22 10.61 -14.84
CA SER A 378 30.12 11.04 -13.44
C SER A 378 29.46 9.99 -12.53
N TYR A 379 28.75 9.01 -13.11
CA TYR A 379 28.03 7.98 -12.37
C TYR A 379 28.27 6.57 -12.96
N PRO A 380 29.46 5.98 -12.76
CA PRO A 380 29.86 4.70 -13.38
C PRO A 380 29.00 3.48 -12.98
N HIS A 381 28.01 3.66 -12.10
CA HIS A 381 27.11 2.60 -11.61
C HIS A 381 25.63 2.85 -11.92
N LEU A 382 25.27 3.95 -12.59
CA LEU A 382 23.88 4.32 -12.90
C LEU A 382 23.57 4.10 -14.38
N ASP A 383 23.27 2.86 -14.75
CA ASP A 383 22.78 2.55 -16.10
C ASP A 383 21.29 2.91 -16.23
N PRO A 384 20.89 3.69 -17.26
CA PRO A 384 19.48 3.97 -17.51
C PRO A 384 18.80 2.72 -18.09
N TYR A 385 17.89 2.13 -17.30
CA TYR A 385 17.07 1.00 -17.72
C TYR A 385 15.69 1.45 -18.20
N ALA A 386 15.17 0.80 -19.24
CA ALA A 386 13.80 0.98 -19.67
C ALA A 386 12.90 0.02 -18.90
N THR A 387 11.81 0.52 -18.33
CA THR A 387 10.66 -0.33 -17.98
C THR A 387 9.84 -0.62 -19.24
N SER A 388 10.46 -1.24 -20.26
CA SER A 388 9.70 -1.99 -21.26
C SER A 388 9.42 -3.39 -20.70
N CYS A 389 8.55 -4.18 -21.36
CA CYS A 389 8.24 -5.57 -21.02
C CYS A 389 9.46 -6.51 -20.86
N ASP A 390 10.69 -6.03 -21.09
CA ASP A 390 11.95 -6.78 -21.10
C ASP A 390 12.77 -6.64 -19.81
N LEU A 391 12.35 -5.83 -18.83
CA LEU A 391 12.91 -5.93 -17.48
C LEU A 391 12.46 -7.25 -16.86
N SER A 392 13.28 -8.28 -17.07
CA SER A 392 13.13 -9.57 -16.40
C SER A 392 13.21 -9.37 -14.88
N SER A 393 12.60 -10.28 -14.12
CA SER A 393 12.72 -10.32 -12.67
C SER A 393 14.17 -10.35 -12.17
N ILE A 394 15.11 -10.76 -13.03
CA ILE A 394 16.55 -10.80 -12.77
C ILE A 394 17.14 -9.38 -12.76
N GLY A 395 16.80 -8.53 -13.73
CA GLY A 395 17.30 -7.15 -13.79
C GLY A 395 16.83 -6.29 -12.61
N LEU A 396 15.58 -6.44 -12.19
CA LEU A 396 15.06 -5.77 -10.98
C LEU A 396 15.75 -6.25 -9.70
N GLN A 397 16.17 -7.52 -9.65
CA GLN A 397 16.84 -8.11 -8.49
C GLN A 397 18.30 -7.63 -8.41
N GLU A 398 18.99 -7.52 -9.55
CA GLU A 398 20.33 -6.92 -9.64
C GLU A 398 20.30 -5.43 -9.23
N MET A 399 19.30 -4.66 -9.69
CA MET A 399 19.12 -3.26 -9.29
C MET A 399 18.91 -3.10 -7.78
N ARG A 400 18.22 -4.04 -7.13
CA ARG A 400 18.04 -4.05 -5.66
C ARG A 400 19.34 -4.34 -4.91
N GLN A 401 20.22 -5.17 -5.46
CA GLN A 401 21.48 -5.55 -4.83
C GLN A 401 22.59 -4.52 -5.07
N GLY A 402 22.56 -3.84 -6.22
CA GLY A 402 23.57 -2.84 -6.62
C GLY A 402 23.46 -1.50 -5.91
N GLY A 403 22.35 -1.21 -5.21
CA GLY A 403 22.17 -0.02 -4.38
C GLY A 403 21.99 1.31 -5.14
N SER A 404 22.39 1.38 -6.42
CA SER A 404 22.25 2.57 -7.26
C SER A 404 21.67 2.23 -8.63
N TYR A 405 20.62 2.95 -9.06
CA TYR A 405 19.97 2.71 -10.36
C TYR A 405 19.17 3.93 -10.88
N LEU A 406 19.06 4.03 -12.20
CA LEU A 406 18.24 5.04 -12.87
C LEU A 406 17.22 4.33 -13.77
N LEU A 407 15.95 4.41 -13.41
CA LEU A 407 14.88 3.75 -14.16
C LEU A 407 14.05 4.77 -14.94
N VAL A 408 13.82 4.53 -16.23
CA VAL A 408 12.86 5.31 -17.03
C VAL A 408 11.59 4.49 -17.23
N ALA A 409 10.45 5.03 -16.79
CA ALA A 409 9.18 4.31 -16.71
C ALA A 409 8.00 5.16 -17.21
N THR A 410 6.93 4.48 -17.67
CA THR A 410 5.60 5.09 -17.82
C THR A 410 4.72 4.64 -16.66
N ASP A 411 3.61 5.34 -16.41
CA ASP A 411 2.63 4.93 -15.38
C ASP A 411 2.19 3.47 -15.59
N LEU A 412 1.85 3.11 -16.83
CA LEU A 412 1.43 1.76 -17.20
C LEU A 412 2.49 0.70 -16.87
N ALA A 413 3.76 0.98 -17.16
CA ALA A 413 4.85 0.03 -16.91
C ALA A 413 5.26 -0.07 -15.43
N SER A 414 4.93 0.94 -14.62
CA SER A 414 5.22 0.97 -13.18
C SER A 414 4.13 0.36 -12.30
N ARG A 415 2.94 0.11 -12.86
CA ARG A 415 1.77 -0.45 -12.15
C ARG A 415 1.82 -1.97 -12.15
N GLY A 416 1.78 -2.58 -10.97
CA GLY A 416 1.94 -4.03 -10.82
C GLY A 416 3.36 -4.55 -11.08
N VAL A 417 4.35 -3.65 -11.13
CA VAL A 417 5.76 -4.00 -11.01
C VAL A 417 6.18 -3.59 -9.60
N ASP A 418 6.82 -4.52 -8.90
CA ASP A 418 7.44 -4.26 -7.60
C ASP A 418 8.74 -3.48 -7.84
N LEU A 419 8.61 -2.18 -8.03
CA LEU A 419 9.74 -1.28 -8.21
C LEU A 419 10.44 -1.07 -6.86
N PRO A 420 11.78 -1.08 -6.81
CA PRO A 420 12.49 -0.80 -5.58
C PRO A 420 12.20 0.63 -5.11
N GLU A 421 12.24 0.83 -3.79
CA GLU A 421 12.18 2.15 -3.17
C GLU A 421 13.34 3.01 -3.68
N THR A 422 13.03 4.25 -4.06
CA THR A 422 14.02 5.18 -4.62
C THR A 422 14.27 6.36 -3.69
N THR A 423 15.44 6.98 -3.82
CA THR A 423 15.69 8.27 -3.16
C THR A 423 15.04 9.43 -3.91
N HIS A 424 14.87 9.34 -5.23
CA HIS A 424 14.31 10.42 -6.06
C HIS A 424 13.26 9.94 -7.06
N ILE A 425 12.27 10.80 -7.33
CA ILE A 425 11.30 10.64 -8.42
C ILE A 425 11.32 11.90 -9.29
N TYR A 426 11.58 11.71 -10.58
CA TYR A 426 11.53 12.77 -11.58
C TYR A 426 10.28 12.61 -12.45
N ASN A 427 9.34 13.53 -12.33
CA ASN A 427 8.17 13.60 -13.21
C ASN A 427 8.54 14.37 -14.49
N PHE A 428 9.24 13.72 -15.44
CA PHE A 428 9.62 14.35 -16.72
C PHE A 428 8.38 14.79 -17.51
N ASP A 429 7.36 13.93 -17.52
CA ASP A 429 5.99 14.32 -17.87
C ASP A 429 5.11 14.26 -16.63
N LEU A 430 4.33 15.32 -16.41
CA LEU A 430 3.42 15.40 -15.27
C LEU A 430 2.34 14.30 -15.33
N PRO A 431 1.95 13.72 -14.19
CA PRO A 431 0.84 12.78 -14.14
C PRO A 431 -0.47 13.44 -14.53
N LYS A 432 -1.42 12.64 -15.05
CA LYS A 432 -2.71 13.13 -15.56
C LYS A 432 -3.64 13.60 -14.45
N ASN A 433 -3.50 13.05 -13.25
CA ASN A 433 -4.34 13.34 -12.09
C ASN A 433 -3.54 13.19 -10.78
N ALA A 434 -4.14 13.61 -9.66
CA ALA A 434 -3.51 13.56 -8.34
C ALA A 434 -3.28 12.13 -7.81
N VAL A 435 -4.09 11.16 -8.25
CA VAL A 435 -3.96 9.75 -7.85
C VAL A 435 -2.69 9.14 -8.44
N ASP A 436 -2.46 9.37 -9.73
CA ASP A 436 -1.24 8.93 -10.41
C ASP A 436 -0.01 9.60 -9.79
N TYR A 437 -0.11 10.89 -9.42
CA TYR A 437 0.95 11.56 -8.68
C TYR A 437 1.26 10.91 -7.32
N LEU A 438 0.23 10.60 -6.53
CA LEU A 438 0.38 9.88 -5.25
C LEU A 438 1.05 8.52 -5.45
N HIS A 439 0.67 7.76 -6.49
CA HIS A 439 1.27 6.46 -6.77
C HIS A 439 2.74 6.56 -7.19
N ARG A 440 3.13 7.62 -7.90
CA ARG A 440 4.53 7.89 -8.24
C ARG A 440 5.33 8.31 -7.00
N ALA A 441 4.80 9.25 -6.22
CA ALA A 441 5.44 9.77 -5.00
C ALA A 441 5.58 8.70 -3.90
N GLY A 442 4.63 7.75 -3.81
CA GLY A 442 4.72 6.63 -2.87
C GLY A 442 5.90 5.68 -3.11
N ARG A 443 6.69 5.87 -4.18
CA ARG A 443 7.92 5.09 -4.45
C ARG A 443 9.16 5.65 -3.76
N THR A 444 9.06 6.85 -3.19
CA THR A 444 10.08 7.46 -2.32
C THR A 444 9.79 7.29 -0.83
N ASP A 445 8.74 6.56 -0.47
CA ASP A 445 8.38 6.39 0.93
C ASP A 445 9.26 5.31 1.57
N HIS A 446 10.36 5.76 2.19
CA HIS A 446 11.05 4.95 3.19
C HIS A 446 10.18 4.96 4.42
N ALA A 447 9.22 4.04 4.58
CA ALA A 447 8.59 3.83 5.88
C ALA A 447 9.73 3.76 6.91
N ASP A 448 9.83 4.75 7.83
CA ASP A 448 10.96 4.78 8.76
C ASP A 448 10.96 3.43 9.45
N GLU A 449 12.08 2.73 9.45
CA GLU A 449 12.16 1.37 10.01
C GLU A 449 11.65 1.39 11.46
N GLU A 450 11.90 2.51 12.14
CA GLU A 450 11.41 2.89 13.45
C GLU A 450 9.89 3.02 13.53
N GLU A 451 9.26 3.72 12.58
CA GLU A 451 7.79 3.89 12.53
C GLU A 451 7.09 2.59 12.15
N THR A 452 7.66 1.84 11.20
CA THR A 452 7.19 0.50 10.81
C THR A 452 7.25 -0.45 12.01
N LEU A 453 8.35 -0.42 12.76
CA LEU A 453 8.49 -1.21 13.98
C LEU A 453 7.50 -0.78 15.06
N LEU A 454 7.31 0.53 15.27
CA LEU A 454 6.33 1.05 16.24
C LEU A 454 4.91 0.58 15.92
N GLN A 455 4.50 0.69 14.66
CA GLN A 455 3.19 0.21 14.19
C GLN A 455 3.06 -1.31 14.39
N GLY A 456 4.10 -2.08 14.06
CA GLY A 456 4.13 -3.53 14.28
C GLY A 456 3.99 -3.92 15.75
N ILE A 457 4.70 -3.23 16.65
CA ILE A 457 4.64 -3.47 18.10
C ILE A 457 3.28 -3.07 18.66
N ASN A 458 2.71 -1.94 18.22
CA ASN A 458 1.38 -1.53 18.66
C ASN A 458 0.28 -2.46 18.15
N SER A 459 0.42 -2.99 16.94
CA SER A 459 -0.45 -4.05 16.42
C SER A 459 -0.35 -5.31 17.28
N TYR A 460 0.86 -5.74 17.63
CA TYR A 460 1.10 -6.87 18.54
C TYR A 460 0.46 -6.63 19.92
N ARG A 461 0.66 -5.46 20.53
CA ARG A 461 0.06 -5.09 21.81
C ARG A 461 -1.47 -5.05 21.76
N ALA A 462 -2.04 -4.60 20.65
CA ALA A 462 -3.49 -4.61 20.45
C ALA A 462 -4.08 -6.03 20.45
N THR A 463 -3.36 -7.04 19.92
CA THR A 463 -3.81 -8.45 20.01
C THR A 463 -3.92 -8.96 21.45
N LEU A 464 -3.16 -8.35 22.36
CA LEU A 464 -3.16 -8.65 23.79
C LEU A 464 -4.08 -7.71 24.60
N SER A 465 -4.88 -6.87 23.93
CA SER A 465 -5.70 -5.83 24.55
C SER A 465 -4.91 -4.85 25.42
N LEU A 466 -3.65 -4.59 25.06
CA LEU A 466 -2.78 -3.63 25.74
C LEU A 466 -2.86 -2.25 25.08
N THR A 467 -2.53 -1.20 25.85
CA THR A 467 -2.47 0.18 25.35
C THR A 467 -1.35 0.34 24.34
N ALA A 468 -1.60 1.12 23.28
CA ALA A 468 -0.57 1.48 22.31
C ALA A 468 0.52 2.32 22.97
N LEU A 469 1.78 2.06 22.59
CA LEU A 469 2.93 2.87 22.97
C LEU A 469 2.94 4.17 22.16
N THR A 470 3.17 5.28 22.84
CA THR A 470 3.32 6.61 22.22
C THR A 470 4.79 6.99 22.09
N LYS A 471 5.19 7.67 21.00
CA LYS A 471 6.56 8.16 20.86
C LYS A 471 6.94 9.10 22.01
N ASN A 472 8.16 8.96 22.52
CA ASN A 472 8.76 9.80 23.56
C ASN A 472 10.10 10.35 23.06
N GLU A 473 10.17 11.66 22.85
CA GLU A 473 11.33 12.34 22.24
C GLU A 473 12.64 12.12 23.02
N ASN A 474 12.58 12.07 24.35
CA ASN A 474 13.78 11.86 25.17
C ASN A 474 14.26 10.40 25.12
N ALA A 475 13.32 9.45 25.02
CA ALA A 475 13.66 8.05 24.79
C ALA A 475 14.20 7.81 23.38
N GLU A 476 13.70 8.55 22.39
CA GLU A 476 14.14 8.51 20.98
C GLU A 476 15.58 9.05 20.86
N CYS A 477 15.87 10.22 21.45
CA CYS A 477 17.24 10.72 21.58
C CYS A 477 18.17 9.69 22.24
N PHE A 478 17.71 9.03 23.29
CA PHE A 478 18.53 8.05 24.01
C PHE A 478 18.76 6.78 23.18
N ALA A 479 17.75 6.34 22.43
CA ALA A 479 17.88 5.25 21.47
C ALA A 479 18.90 5.58 20.37
N GLU A 480 18.90 6.82 19.85
CA GLU A 480 19.85 7.30 18.85
C GLU A 480 21.29 7.25 19.37
N GLN A 481 21.54 7.76 20.58
CA GLN A 481 22.87 7.71 21.19
C GLN A 481 23.38 6.28 21.42
N LEU A 482 22.48 5.33 21.64
CA LEU A 482 22.81 3.91 21.76
C LEU A 482 23.07 3.27 20.40
N ALA A 483 22.23 3.56 19.39
CA ALA A 483 22.39 3.06 18.03
C ALA A 483 23.74 3.51 17.44
N ASP A 484 24.12 4.78 17.63
CA ASP A 484 25.42 5.33 17.24
C ASP A 484 26.60 4.57 17.87
N HIS A 485 26.46 4.14 19.12
CA HIS A 485 27.51 3.36 19.81
C HIS A 485 27.71 1.98 19.15
N PHE A 486 26.68 1.43 18.51
CA PHE A 486 26.75 0.16 17.79
C PHE A 486 27.23 0.28 16.34
N LYS A 487 27.40 1.51 15.80
CA LYS A 487 27.78 1.78 14.40
C LYS A 487 28.99 0.96 13.90
N ASN A 488 29.97 0.71 14.77
CA ASN A 488 31.21 0.00 14.45
C ASN A 488 31.21 -1.48 14.88
N GLN A 489 30.11 -2.00 15.43
CA GLN A 489 30.02 -3.39 15.88
C GLN A 489 29.45 -4.28 14.78
N PRO A 490 30.16 -5.35 14.35
CA PRO A 490 29.69 -6.22 13.29
C PRO A 490 28.48 -7.05 13.75
N CYS A 491 27.42 -7.02 12.94
CA CYS A 491 26.28 -7.90 13.12
C CYS A 491 26.62 -9.30 12.60
N THR A 492 26.71 -10.30 13.47
CA THR A 492 26.97 -11.70 13.08
C THR A 492 25.77 -12.57 13.46
N ASN A 493 25.56 -13.70 12.77
CA ASN A 493 24.46 -14.63 13.09
C ASN A 493 24.50 -15.17 14.54
N THR A 494 25.65 -15.08 15.20
CA THR A 494 25.83 -15.40 16.63
C THR A 494 25.46 -14.26 17.58
N THR A 495 25.31 -13.03 17.08
CA THR A 495 24.81 -11.86 17.82
C THR A 495 23.30 -11.65 17.63
N GLY A 496 22.64 -12.44 16.78
CA GLY A 496 21.20 -12.36 16.51
C GLY A 496 20.33 -13.02 17.58
N SER A 497 19.18 -12.39 17.86
CA SER A 497 18.03 -12.78 18.71
C SER A 497 18.26 -13.20 20.17
N ASN A 498 19.49 -13.49 20.59
CA ASN A 498 19.85 -13.93 21.94
C ASN A 498 20.87 -13.01 22.63
N THR A 499 20.85 -11.70 22.41
CA THR A 499 21.54 -10.77 23.32
C THR A 499 20.85 -10.83 24.68
N VAL A 500 21.35 -11.72 25.55
CA VAL A 500 20.91 -11.86 26.94
C VAL A 500 21.09 -10.49 27.62
N PRO A 501 20.04 -9.88 28.19
CA PRO A 501 20.15 -8.68 29.00
C PRO A 501 21.23 -8.89 30.06
N GLY A 502 22.24 -8.02 30.08
CA GLY A 502 23.36 -8.12 31.02
C GLY A 502 24.62 -8.82 30.50
N THR A 503 24.70 -9.15 29.20
CA THR A 503 25.97 -9.54 28.54
C THR A 503 26.59 -8.42 27.70
N GLU A 504 25.90 -7.30 27.51
CA GLU A 504 26.57 -6.09 27.04
C GLU A 504 27.59 -5.65 28.10
N PRO A 505 28.83 -5.28 27.72
CA PRO A 505 29.72 -4.63 28.67
C PRO A 505 28.95 -3.41 29.16
N HIS A 506 28.61 -3.39 30.47
CA HIS A 506 28.01 -2.24 31.16
C HIS A 506 28.46 -0.98 30.45
N PHE A 507 27.54 -0.28 29.76
CA PHE A 507 27.90 0.85 28.91
C PHE A 507 28.81 1.76 29.74
N SER A 508 30.12 1.72 29.46
CA SER A 508 31.11 2.32 30.37
C SER A 508 30.93 3.83 30.47
N ASN A 509 30.12 4.37 29.56
CA ASN A 509 29.76 5.77 29.40
C ASN A 509 28.26 6.06 29.59
N TYR A 510 27.50 5.19 30.26
CA TYR A 510 26.03 5.30 30.41
C TYR A 510 25.57 6.68 30.91
N THR A 511 26.26 7.22 31.93
CA THR A 511 25.97 8.55 32.49
C THR A 511 26.14 9.67 31.46
N ASN A 512 27.13 9.56 30.57
CA ASN A 512 27.36 10.56 29.53
C ASN A 512 26.34 10.43 28.38
N LEU A 513 25.86 9.22 28.08
CA LEU A 513 24.79 9.01 27.10
C LEU A 513 23.46 9.62 27.58
N LEU A 514 23.12 9.44 28.86
CA LEU A 514 21.95 10.07 29.46
C LEU A 514 22.05 11.60 29.46
N ALA A 515 23.21 12.15 29.82
CA ALA A 515 23.44 13.59 29.88
C ALA A 515 23.23 14.29 28.52
N LYS A 516 23.59 13.64 27.39
CA LYS A 516 23.36 14.19 26.05
C LYS A 516 21.88 14.37 25.71
N CYS A 517 21.01 13.56 26.30
CA CYS A 517 19.55 13.64 26.14
C CYS A 517 18.86 14.34 27.32
N ASN A 518 19.61 15.04 28.18
CA ASN A 518 19.11 15.68 29.41
C ASN A 518 18.42 14.73 30.40
N LEU A 519 18.76 13.44 30.37
CA LEU A 519 18.24 12.43 31.27
C LEU A 519 19.12 12.29 32.51
N ASN A 520 18.51 12.00 33.66
CA ASN A 520 19.21 11.85 34.94
C ASN A 520 18.99 10.43 35.51
N LEU A 521 20.04 9.84 36.08
CA LEU A 521 20.03 8.49 36.65
C LEU A 521 18.99 8.29 37.76
N THR A 522 18.62 9.37 38.45
CA THR A 522 17.60 9.33 39.51
C THR A 522 16.17 9.29 38.97
N THR A 523 15.93 9.71 37.72
CA THR A 523 14.61 9.81 37.10
C THR A 523 14.40 8.86 35.90
N THR A 524 15.44 8.12 35.50
CA THR A 524 15.38 7.09 34.44
C THR A 524 15.78 5.72 34.98
N GLN A 525 14.98 5.18 35.90
CA GLN A 525 15.19 3.87 36.53
C GLN A 525 14.24 2.79 36.01
N ASP A 526 13.03 3.17 35.58
CA ASP A 526 11.99 2.21 35.19
C ASP A 526 11.91 1.98 33.67
N GLY A 527 12.81 2.59 32.90
CA GLY A 527 12.91 2.39 31.46
C GLY A 527 13.62 1.09 31.11
N GLN A 528 13.30 0.52 29.95
CA GLN A 528 13.93 -0.70 29.46
C GLN A 528 14.56 -0.48 28.09
N ILE A 529 15.84 -0.83 27.96
CA ILE A 529 16.58 -0.76 26.70
C ILE A 529 16.58 -2.16 26.07
N LEU A 530 16.28 -2.22 24.77
CA LEU A 530 16.11 -3.44 24.00
C LEU A 530 16.87 -3.29 22.67
N PRO A 531 18.18 -3.54 22.62
CA PRO A 531 18.94 -3.54 21.37
C PRO A 531 18.73 -4.85 20.61
N ALA A 532 18.63 -4.78 19.29
CA ALA A 532 18.57 -5.94 18.41
C ALA A 532 19.48 -5.74 17.19
N CYS A 533 20.21 -6.79 16.84
CA CYS A 533 21.03 -6.82 15.64
C CYS A 533 20.32 -7.62 14.55
N VAL A 534 19.92 -6.94 13.47
CA VAL A 534 19.20 -7.53 12.36
C VAL A 534 19.86 -7.12 11.04
N PRO A 535 20.48 -8.04 10.29
CA PRO A 535 21.12 -7.71 9.02
C PRO A 535 20.15 -7.05 8.03
N ASN A 536 20.50 -5.87 7.53
CA ASN A 536 19.71 -5.02 6.64
C ASN A 536 18.31 -4.67 7.19
N LEU A 537 18.14 -4.70 8.52
CA LEU A 537 16.94 -4.25 9.26
C LEU A 537 15.62 -4.70 8.65
N VAL A 538 15.57 -5.96 8.20
CA VAL A 538 14.38 -6.54 7.55
C VAL A 538 13.17 -6.43 8.49
N PRO A 539 12.11 -5.67 8.17
CA PRO A 539 11.10 -5.24 9.15
C PRO A 539 10.43 -6.38 9.94
N ASN A 540 10.15 -7.51 9.30
CA ASN A 540 9.54 -8.66 9.97
C ASN A 540 10.50 -9.38 10.92
N LEU A 541 11.78 -9.47 10.54
CA LEU A 541 12.81 -10.06 11.37
C LEU A 541 13.11 -9.15 12.56
N VAL A 542 13.10 -7.85 12.35
CA VAL A 542 13.13 -6.85 13.41
C VAL A 542 11.95 -7.07 14.36
N LEU A 543 10.71 -7.08 13.85
CA LEU A 543 9.53 -7.26 14.70
C LEU A 543 9.54 -8.60 15.46
N SER A 544 9.96 -9.71 14.84
CA SER A 544 10.06 -11.01 15.52
C SER A 544 11.15 -11.01 16.60
N ASN A 545 12.27 -10.32 16.39
CA ASN A 545 13.31 -10.16 17.40
C ASN A 545 12.80 -9.45 18.66
N PHE A 546 11.75 -8.64 18.56
CA PHE A 546 11.12 -8.01 19.72
C PHE A 546 9.94 -8.81 20.28
N THR A 547 9.09 -9.37 19.42
CA THR A 547 7.83 -10.02 19.83
C THR A 547 7.95 -11.51 20.16
N GLN A 548 9.01 -12.18 19.68
CA GLN A 548 9.23 -13.63 19.87
C GLN A 548 10.53 -13.94 20.64
N SER A 549 11.20 -12.92 21.16
CA SER A 549 12.35 -13.09 22.05
C SER A 549 11.96 -12.88 23.51
N GLN A 550 12.96 -12.92 24.38
CA GLN A 550 12.84 -12.48 25.78
C GLN A 550 12.35 -11.03 25.94
N TYR A 551 12.36 -10.20 24.89
CA TYR A 551 11.84 -8.84 24.92
C TYR A 551 10.31 -8.79 24.96
N SER A 552 9.63 -9.83 24.51
CA SER A 552 8.16 -9.96 24.56
C SER A 552 7.60 -9.74 25.97
N LYS A 553 8.32 -10.17 27.01
CA LYS A 553 7.90 -9.96 28.41
C LYS A 553 7.75 -8.49 28.78
N TYR A 554 8.55 -7.60 28.18
CA TYR A 554 8.45 -6.16 28.40
C TYR A 554 7.37 -5.54 27.51
N LEU A 555 7.22 -6.01 26.27
CA LEU A 555 6.14 -5.55 25.39
C LEU A 555 4.74 -5.97 25.86
N ASN A 556 4.65 -7.05 26.62
CA ASN A 556 3.40 -7.55 27.20
C ASN A 556 3.05 -6.89 28.55
N ASP A 557 3.94 -6.06 29.08
CA ASP A 557 3.76 -5.40 30.36
C ASP A 557 2.97 -4.09 30.18
N THR A 558 1.91 -3.94 30.98
CA THR A 558 1.03 -2.76 31.00
C THR A 558 1.71 -1.52 31.54
N LYS A 559 2.84 -1.65 32.26
CA LYS A 559 3.53 -0.50 32.86
C LYS A 559 4.14 0.44 31.82
N PHE A 560 4.49 -0.09 30.64
CA PHE A 560 5.09 0.70 29.57
C PHE A 560 4.02 1.34 28.70
N THR A 561 4.15 2.65 28.51
CA THR A 561 3.17 3.49 27.80
C THR A 561 3.81 4.31 26.70
N GLY A 562 5.14 4.50 26.73
CA GLY A 562 5.84 5.23 25.69
C GLY A 562 7.08 4.50 25.20
N VAL A 563 7.63 4.97 24.08
CA VAL A 563 8.77 4.33 23.42
C VAL A 563 9.60 5.33 22.61
N GLY A 564 10.91 5.13 22.58
CA GLY A 564 11.83 5.69 21.60
C GLY A 564 12.45 4.57 20.79
N ILE A 565 12.60 4.77 19.48
CA ILE A 565 13.19 3.77 18.58
C ILE A 565 14.22 4.49 17.74
N SER A 566 15.40 3.90 17.57
CA SER A 566 16.37 4.39 16.61
C SER A 566 17.14 3.26 15.95
N SER A 567 17.45 3.39 14.66
CA SER A 567 18.31 2.44 13.95
C SER A 567 19.59 3.06 13.38
N GLU A 568 20.66 2.26 13.37
CA GLU A 568 21.94 2.61 12.74
C GLU A 568 22.56 1.33 12.14
N ASN A 569 22.83 1.34 10.83
CA ASN A 569 23.33 0.20 10.05
C ASN A 569 22.46 -1.08 10.18
N ASN A 570 22.91 -2.06 10.97
CA ASN A 570 22.21 -3.34 11.20
C ASN A 570 21.66 -3.42 12.63
N TRP A 571 21.75 -2.34 13.39
CA TRP A 571 21.31 -2.27 14.77
C TRP A 571 20.06 -1.43 14.87
N ILE A 572 19.14 -1.88 15.71
CA ILE A 572 17.95 -1.13 16.08
C ILE A 572 17.77 -1.22 17.59
N VAL A 573 17.54 -0.07 18.21
CA VAL A 573 17.43 0.07 19.65
C VAL A 573 16.03 0.56 19.97
N LEU A 574 15.36 -0.17 20.86
CA LEU A 574 14.05 0.21 21.37
C LEU A 574 14.15 0.52 22.86
N VAL A 575 13.72 1.72 23.26
CA VAL A 575 13.74 2.21 24.64
C VAL A 575 12.30 2.38 25.10
N LEU A 576 11.83 1.51 26.00
CA LEU A 576 10.50 1.60 26.60
C LEU A 576 10.51 2.56 27.79
N THR A 577 9.45 3.36 27.90
CA THR A 577 9.20 4.28 29.01
C THR A 577 7.90 3.91 29.72
N ALA A 578 7.89 4.06 31.05
CA ALA A 578 6.76 3.77 31.91
C ALA A 578 6.10 5.06 32.40
N ASN A 579 4.83 5.00 32.80
CA ASN A 579 4.12 6.18 33.32
C ASN A 579 4.44 6.49 34.80
N THR A 580 5.66 6.20 35.25
CA THR A 580 6.15 6.47 36.60
C THR A 580 7.07 7.69 36.61
N THR A 581 7.21 8.36 37.75
CA THR A 581 8.14 9.50 37.90
C THR A 581 9.59 9.14 37.59
N GLY A 582 9.97 7.87 37.76
CA GLY A 582 11.28 7.33 37.41
C GLY A 582 11.36 6.65 36.03
N GLY A 583 10.28 6.65 35.24
CA GLY A 583 10.17 5.90 33.99
C GLY A 583 9.60 6.69 32.81
N SER A 584 9.08 7.89 33.06
CA SER A 584 8.41 8.73 32.05
C SER A 584 9.41 9.48 31.15
N PHE A 585 10.69 9.52 31.55
CA PHE A 585 11.79 10.19 30.83
C PHE A 585 11.49 11.69 30.62
N VAL A 586 10.71 12.30 31.52
CA VAL A 586 10.37 13.72 31.50
C VAL A 586 11.51 14.53 32.12
N ASN A 587 11.90 15.64 31.47
CA ASN A 587 12.97 16.52 31.95
C ASN A 587 12.66 17.10 33.33
N ASP A 588 13.67 17.11 34.22
CA ASP A 588 13.60 17.64 35.58
C ASP A 588 13.19 19.13 35.66
N LYS A 589 13.20 19.85 34.53
CA LYS A 589 12.76 21.25 34.44
C LYS A 589 11.24 21.46 34.47
N SER A 590 10.43 20.42 34.34
CA SER A 590 8.95 20.54 34.44
C SER A 590 8.37 20.10 35.78
N ALA A 591 9.18 19.54 36.69
CA ALA A 591 8.73 19.09 38.02
C ALA A 591 8.79 20.18 39.12
N GLY A 592 9.11 21.43 38.76
CA GLY A 592 9.36 22.50 39.73
C GLY A 592 8.68 23.84 39.41
N SER A 593 7.35 23.87 39.32
CA SER A 593 6.59 25.12 39.55
C SER A 593 5.10 24.84 39.83
N VAL A 594 4.81 24.19 40.96
CA VAL A 594 3.50 24.31 41.61
C VAL A 594 3.71 24.40 43.12
N SER A 595 3.71 25.65 43.59
CA SER A 595 3.20 26.11 44.89
C SER A 595 3.89 25.65 46.18
N ARG A 596 4.78 26.50 46.69
CA ARG A 596 4.68 26.94 48.10
C ARG A 596 4.95 28.43 48.18
N LEU A 597 3.90 29.20 48.39
CA LEU A 597 3.95 30.41 49.20
C LEU A 597 2.61 30.56 49.93
N VAL A 598 2.73 30.70 51.24
CA VAL A 598 1.74 31.18 52.21
C VAL A 598 1.31 32.59 51.84
#